data_AF-A0A357N120-F1
#
_entry.id   AF-A0A357N120-F1
#
_cell.length_a   1.000
_cell.length_b   1.000
_cell.length_c   1.000
_cell.angle_alpha   90.00
_cell.angle_beta   90.00
_cell.angle_gamma   90.00
#
_symmetry.space_group_name_H-M   'P 1'
#
loop_
_entity.id
_entity.type
_entity.pdbx_description
1 polymer ?
#
loop_
_entity_poly.entity_id
_entity_poly.type
_entity_poly.pdbx_seq_one_letter_code
_entity_poly.pdbx_strand_id
1 'polypeptide(L)' 'MDWSLRFLGVGNASAVELGSPMSVIERDGRPWLTIDCGGEGLTAFKAHYGHLPQAVFVTHVHLDH' A
#
# COMPACT_ATOMS: atom_id res chain seq x y z
N MET A 1 -9.21 17.37 -10.67
CA MET A 1 -8.66 16.05 -11.04
C MET A 1 -7.50 15.88 -10.10
N ASP A 2 -7.79 15.22 -9.00
CA ASP A 2 -6.98 15.38 -7.81
C ASP A 2 -6.21 14.09 -7.59
N TRP A 3 -4.91 14.23 -7.42
CA TRP A 3 -3.99 13.12 -7.22
C TRP A 3 -3.43 13.23 -5.81
N SER A 4 -3.42 12.11 -5.09
CA SER A 4 -2.82 12.01 -3.76
C SER A 4 -1.99 10.74 -3.66
N LEU A 5 -0.99 10.78 -2.78
CA LEU A 5 -0.26 9.60 -2.35
C LEU A 5 -0.65 9.31 -0.90
N ARG A 6 -1.16 8.11 -0.66
CA ARG A 6 -1.46 7.62 0.69
C ARG A 6 -0.41 6.60 1.11
N PHE A 7 0.13 6.76 2.30
CA PHE A 7 0.96 5.74 2.94
C PHE A 7 0.06 4.81 3.77
N LEU A 8 0.20 3.51 3.55
CA LEU A 8 -0.48 2.46 4.32
C LEU A 8 0.47 1.73 5.26
N GLY A 9 1.78 1.81 5.00
CA GLY A 9 2.84 1.45 5.92
C GLY A 9 4.14 2.17 5.53
N VAL A 10 4.95 2.49 6.52
CA VAL A 10 6.19 3.28 6.38
C VAL A 10 7.39 2.60 7.04
N GLY A 11 7.23 1.35 7.46
CA GLY A 11 8.28 0.53 8.04
C GLY A 11 9.16 -0.15 6.99
N ASN A 12 9.99 -1.05 7.49
CA ASN A 12 10.81 -1.99 6.74
C ASN A 12 10.57 -3.41 7.29
N ALA A 13 11.27 -4.40 6.75
CA ALA A 13 11.22 -5.80 7.19
C ALA A 13 11.27 -6.07 8.71
N SER A 14 11.79 -5.14 9.53
CA SER A 14 11.90 -5.28 10.99
C SER A 14 11.03 -4.30 11.80
N ALA A 15 10.43 -3.29 11.16
CA ALA A 15 9.67 -2.23 11.84
C ALA A 15 8.17 -2.49 11.80
N VAL A 16 7.73 -3.61 12.40
CA VAL A 16 6.34 -4.10 12.33
C VAL A 16 5.30 -3.09 12.81
N GLU A 17 5.61 -2.30 13.85
CA GLU A 17 4.70 -1.26 14.37
C GLU A 17 4.40 -0.14 13.36
N LEU A 18 5.27 0.03 12.34
CA LEU A 18 5.09 1.00 11.26
C LEU A 18 4.45 0.38 10.00
N GLY A 19 4.19 -0.93 9.98
CA GLY A 19 3.67 -1.70 8.85
C GLY A 19 4.69 -1.89 7.71
N SER A 20 4.49 -2.91 6.86
CA SER A 20 5.31 -3.10 5.65
C SER A 20 5.19 -1.90 4.71
N PRO A 21 6.25 -1.54 3.98
CA PRO A 21 6.25 -0.40 3.08
C PRO A 21 5.18 -0.58 2.00
N MET A 22 4.20 0.34 1.98
CA MET A 22 3.13 0.29 0.99
C MET A 22 2.50 1.67 0.82
N SER A 23 2.25 2.05 -0.43
CA SER A 23 1.54 3.30 -0.73
C SER A 23 0.54 3.13 -1.86
N VAL A 24 -0.41 4.05 -1.95
CA VAL A 24 -1.45 4.07 -2.98
C VAL A 24 -1.48 5.44 -3.63
N ILE A 25 -1.32 5.46 -4.95
CA ILE A 25 -1.68 6.61 -5.76
C ILE A 25 -3.20 6.60 -5.87
N GLU A 26 -3.83 7.65 -5.37
CA GLU A 26 -5.26 7.88 -5.49
C GLU A 26 -5.55 8.87 -6.61
N ARG A 27 -6.63 8.64 -7.35
CA ARG A 27 -7.19 9.56 -8.34
C ARG A 27 -8.63 9.86 -7.95
N ASP A 28 -8.93 11.14 -7.74
CA ASP A 28 -10.24 11.61 -7.29
C ASP A 28 -10.73 10.87 -6.03
N GLY A 29 -9.81 10.66 -5.07
CA GLY A 29 -10.06 9.99 -3.79
C GLY A 29 -10.23 8.47 -3.86
N ARG A 30 -9.99 7.84 -5.01
CA ARG A 30 -10.11 6.39 -5.21
C ARG A 30 -8.75 5.75 -5.49
N PRO A 31 -8.49 4.52 -5.01
CA PRO A 31 -7.23 3.84 -5.26
C PRO A 31 -7.05 3.60 -6.76
N TRP A 32 -5.94 4.07 -7.33
CA TRP A 32 -5.62 3.92 -8.75
C TRP A 32 -4.48 2.93 -8.98
N LEU A 33 -3.37 3.09 -8.25
CA LEU A 33 -2.23 2.17 -8.30
C LEU A 33 -1.69 1.97 -6.90
N THR A 34 -1.52 0.70 -6.51
CA THR A 34 -0.86 0.32 -5.26
C THR A 34 0.60 0.01 -5.54
N ILE A 35 1.51 0.53 -4.71
CA ILE A 35 2.95 0.29 -4.78
C ILE A 35 3.32 -0.60 -3.61
N ASP A 36 3.88 -1.77 -3.93
CA ASP A 36 4.15 -2.89 -3.02
C ASP A 36 2.88 -3.46 -2.34
N CYS A 37 2.99 -4.60 -1.69
CA CYS A 37 1.90 -5.39 -1.13
C CYS A 37 2.36 -6.33 0.00
N GLY A 38 3.23 -5.86 0.88
CA GLY A 38 3.58 -6.57 2.12
C GLY A 38 2.35 -6.83 3.03
N GLY A 39 2.48 -7.80 3.95
CA GLY A 39 1.35 -8.35 4.72
C GLY A 39 0.57 -7.32 5.56
N GLU A 40 1.26 -6.49 6.34
CA GLU A 40 0.62 -5.43 7.13
C GLU A 40 0.03 -4.35 6.22
N GLY A 41 0.74 -4.01 5.14
CA GLY A 41 0.26 -3.06 4.13
C GLY A 41 -1.07 -3.51 3.51
N LEU A 42 -1.17 -4.77 3.07
CA LEU A 42 -2.39 -5.31 2.46
C LEU A 42 -3.57 -5.30 3.46
N THR A 43 -3.29 -5.57 4.73
CA THR A 43 -4.28 -5.47 5.81
C THR A 43 -4.79 -4.04 5.97
N ALA A 44 -3.87 -3.06 5.99
CA ALA A 44 -4.22 -1.63 6.05
C ALA A 44 -5.00 -1.17 4.81
N PHE A 45 -4.64 -1.65 3.61
CA PHE A 45 -5.39 -1.38 2.37
C PHE A 45 -6.84 -1.85 2.49
N LYS A 46 -7.03 -3.13 2.86
CA LYS A 46 -8.38 -3.72 2.96
C LYS A 46 -9.21 -3.02 4.02
N ALA A 47 -8.62 -2.63 5.14
CA ALA A 47 -9.30 -1.88 6.20
C ALA A 47 -9.74 -0.48 5.72
N HIS A 48 -8.93 0.19 4.91
CA HIS A 48 -9.22 1.55 4.43
C HIS A 48 -10.20 1.58 3.25
N TYR A 49 -10.02 0.71 2.25
CA TYR A 49 -10.78 0.74 1.00
C TYR A 49 -11.92 -0.29 0.94
N GLY A 50 -11.96 -1.27 1.85
CA GLY A 50 -13.01 -2.30 1.90
C GLY A 50 -12.93 -3.37 0.81
N HIS A 51 -11.90 -3.36 -0.04
CA HIS A 51 -11.65 -4.34 -1.09
C HIS A 51 -10.14 -4.64 -1.22
N LEU A 52 -9.76 -5.55 -2.11
CA LEU A 52 -8.35 -5.83 -2.44
C LEU A 52 -7.86 -4.89 -3.55
N PRO A 53 -6.54 -4.59 -3.61
CA PRO A 53 -5.97 -3.82 -4.72
C PRO A 53 -6.30 -4.42 -6.09
N GLN A 54 -6.61 -3.57 -7.06
CA GLN A 54 -6.92 -3.99 -8.44
C GLN A 54 -5.72 -3.84 -9.39
N ALA A 55 -4.71 -3.05 -8.98
CA ALA A 55 -3.47 -2.84 -9.70
C ALA A 55 -2.34 -2.67 -8.68
N VAL A 56 -1.29 -3.48 -8.82
CA VAL A 56 -0.12 -3.49 -7.93
C VAL A 56 1.13 -3.37 -8.79
N PHE A 57 2.01 -2.43 -8.44
CA PHE A 57 3.38 -2.36 -8.90
C PHE A 57 4.28 -2.82 -7.76
N VAL A 58 4.99 -3.94 -7.95
CA VAL A 58 5.93 -4.48 -6.98
C VAL A 58 7.33 -4.00 -7.35
N THR A 59 8.01 -3.33 -6.41
CA THR A 59 9.32 -2.74 -6.65
C THR A 59 10.41 -3.80 -6.85
N HIS A 60 10.41 -4.85 -6.02
CA HIS A 60 11.35 -5.97 -6.05
C HIS A 60 10.83 -7.13 -5.20
N VAL A 61 11.62 -8.20 -5.06
CA VAL A 61 11.15 -9.50 -4.53
C VAL A 61 11.52 -9.77 -3.06
N HIS A 62 11.82 -8.75 -2.27
CA HIS A 62 11.89 -8.93 -0.82
C HIS A 62 10.48 -9.11 -0.25
N LEU A 63 10.35 -9.92 0.79
CA LEU A 63 9.06 -10.41 1.28
C LEU A 63 8.18 -9.33 1.90
N ASP A 64 8.78 -8.24 2.39
CA ASP A 64 8.06 -7.10 2.95
C ASP A 64 7.48 -6.16 1.87
N HIS A 65 7.66 -6.47 0.59
CA HIS A 65 7.16 -5.74 -0.58
C HIS A 65 6.09 -6.51 -1.36
#